data_AF-A0A1D1ZVR0-F1
#
_entry.id   AF-A0A1D1ZVR0-F1
#
_cell.length_a   1.000
_cell.length_b   1.000
_cell.length_c   1.000
_cell.angle_alpha   90.00
_cell.angle_beta   90.00
_cell.angle_gamma   90.00
#
_symmetry.space_group_name_H-M   'P 1'
#
loop_
_entity.id
_entity.type
_entity.pdbx_description
1 polymer ?
#
loop_
_entity_poly.entity_id
_entity_poly.type
_entity_poly.pdbx_seq_one_letter_code
_entity_poly.pdbx_strand_id
1 'polypeptide(L)'
;MRLMGCQTPRGLALARMPVLLALLLTLLCATARSSPLRFFIDASAFAEGETDLLLEAIAASNGTASVVGVSRGGFLAHKGWHNTSMWDMYWTGREACYRAFLSHLAPGQLVSCTPGSQAITGKASLVATMKRAYGTAASLFVPESFVLPGDYLAFARAVVAAGPA
;
A
#
# COMPACT_ATOMS: atom_id res chain seq x y z
N MET A 1 -20.82 2.23 28.93
CA MET A 1 -21.12 1.20 27.90
C MET A 1 -20.73 -0.14 28.50
N ARG A 2 -21.71 -1.03 28.71
CA ARG A 2 -21.61 -2.21 29.60
C ARG A 2 -20.65 -3.25 29.03
N LEU A 3 -19.74 -3.72 29.89
CA LEU A 3 -18.97 -4.95 29.72
C LEU A 3 -19.95 -6.12 29.52
N MET A 4 -19.90 -6.80 28.36
CA MET A 4 -20.59 -8.07 28.18
C MET A 4 -19.80 -9.15 28.92
N GLY A 5 -20.36 -9.55 30.08
CA GLY A 5 -19.87 -10.66 30.87
C GLY A 5 -20.10 -12.00 30.17
N CYS A 6 -19.04 -12.79 30.11
CA CYS A 6 -19.11 -14.21 29.82
C CYS A 6 -19.78 -14.88 31.04
N GLN A 7 -21.08 -15.19 30.93
CA GLN A 7 -21.81 -15.90 31.97
C GLN A 7 -21.32 -17.34 32.05
N THR A 8 -20.81 -17.72 33.22
CA THR A 8 -20.46 -19.10 33.58
C THR A 8 -21.75 -19.87 33.84
N PRO A 9 -22.03 -21.01 33.16
CA PRO A 9 -23.15 -21.84 33.53
C PRO A 9 -22.80 -22.61 34.81
N ARG A 10 -23.41 -22.21 35.93
CA ARG A 10 -23.46 -23.02 37.17
C ARG A 10 -24.65 -23.97 37.07
N GLY A 11 -24.38 -25.27 37.16
CA GLY A 11 -25.38 -26.25 37.60
C GLY A 11 -25.59 -27.42 36.66
N LEU A 12 -25.05 -28.57 37.07
CA LEU A 12 -25.51 -29.94 36.83
C LEU A 12 -26.08 -30.30 35.44
N ALA A 13 -25.23 -30.90 34.61
CA ALA A 13 -25.50 -32.22 34.05
C ALA A 13 -24.17 -32.83 33.59
N LEU A 14 -23.84 -33.99 34.16
CA LEU A 14 -22.69 -34.81 33.79
C LEU A 14 -22.93 -35.46 32.41
N ALA A 15 -23.02 -34.65 31.36
CA ALA A 15 -23.04 -35.15 30.00
C ALA A 15 -21.59 -35.36 29.58
N ARG A 16 -21.23 -36.63 29.30
CA ARG A 16 -19.99 -37.04 28.66
C ARG A 16 -19.83 -36.29 27.34
N MET A 17 -19.25 -35.09 27.37
CA MET A 17 -18.70 -34.49 26.17
C MET A 17 -17.55 -35.40 25.74
N PRO A 18 -17.59 -35.99 24.53
CA PRO A 18 -16.49 -36.81 24.07
C PRO A 18 -15.27 -35.90 24.03
N VAL A 19 -14.16 -36.36 24.62
CA VAL A 19 -12.85 -35.68 24.60
C VAL A 19 -12.52 -35.16 23.19
N LEU A 20 -13.01 -35.87 22.16
CA LEU A 20 -12.99 -35.50 20.75
C LEU A 20 -13.58 -34.12 20.43
N LEU A 21 -14.72 -33.73 21.01
CA LEU A 21 -15.38 -32.44 20.74
C LEU A 21 -14.62 -31.27 21.39
N ALA A 22 -14.07 -31.48 22.59
CA ALA A 22 -13.20 -30.50 23.25
C ALA A 22 -11.84 -30.36 22.56
N LEU A 23 -11.31 -31.46 21.99
CA LEU A 23 -10.12 -31.44 21.14
C LEU A 23 -10.39 -30.72 19.81
N LEU A 24 -11.56 -30.94 19.20
CA LEU A 24 -11.97 -30.23 17.98
C LEU A 24 -12.10 -28.72 18.26
N LEU A 25 -12.75 -28.29 19.35
CA LEU A 25 -12.85 -26.85 19.67
C LEU A 25 -11.49 -26.18 19.96
N THR A 26 -10.55 -26.89 20.57
CA THR A 26 -9.19 -26.36 20.80
C THR A 26 -8.34 -26.34 19.52
N LEU A 27 -8.47 -27.34 18.64
CA LEU A 27 -7.86 -27.29 17.29
C LEU A 27 -8.48 -26.21 16.39
N LEU A 28 -9.79 -25.97 16.46
CA LEU A 28 -10.47 -24.91 15.71
C LEU A 28 -10.08 -23.50 16.20
N CYS A 29 -9.79 -23.32 17.50
CA CYS A 29 -9.27 -22.04 18.01
C CYS A 29 -7.78 -21.82 17.69
N ALA A 30 -6.98 -22.89 17.62
CA ALA A 30 -5.55 -22.80 17.31
C ALA A 30 -5.25 -22.51 15.83
N THR A 31 -6.25 -22.62 14.94
CA THR A 31 -6.09 -22.51 13.49
C THR A 31 -6.60 -21.19 12.89
N ALA A 32 -7.29 -20.35 13.66
CA ALA A 32 -7.59 -18.98 13.24
C ALA A 32 -6.38 -18.06 13.50
N ARG A 33 -5.22 -18.37 12.89
CA ARG A 33 -4.15 -17.37 12.77
C ARG A 33 -4.67 -16.28 11.85
N SER A 34 -5.16 -15.19 12.42
CA SER A 34 -5.42 -13.98 11.63
C SER A 34 -4.11 -13.56 10.98
N SER A 35 -4.09 -13.45 9.66
CA SER A 35 -2.91 -13.03 8.89
C SER A 35 -2.41 -11.69 9.41
N PRO A 36 -1.15 -11.56 9.88
CA PRO A 36 -0.65 -10.33 10.50
C PRO A 36 -0.76 -9.10 9.59
N LEU A 37 -0.90 -9.30 8.28
CA LEU A 37 -1.09 -8.26 7.28
C LEU A 37 -2.46 -8.33 6.61
N ARG A 38 -3.16 -7.20 6.56
CA ARG A 38 -4.49 -7.03 6.00
C ARG A 38 -4.44 -6.05 4.82
N PHE A 39 -4.93 -6.46 3.66
CA PHE A 39 -4.95 -5.64 2.45
C PHE A 39 -6.31 -5.02 2.18
N PHE A 40 -6.25 -3.74 1.84
CA PHE A 40 -7.38 -2.88 1.52
C PHE A 40 -7.17 -2.27 0.14
N ILE A 41 -7.77 -2.89 -0.87
CA ILE A 41 -7.45 -2.67 -2.27
C ILE A 41 -8.44 -1.69 -2.90
N ASP A 42 -7.96 -0.66 -3.56
CA ASP A 42 -8.75 0.23 -4.41
C ASP A 42 -8.48 -0.09 -5.88
N ALA A 43 -9.19 -1.08 -6.41
CA ALA A 43 -8.90 -1.68 -7.71
C ALA A 43 -9.05 -0.69 -8.88
N SER A 44 -9.90 0.33 -8.74
CA SER A 44 -10.08 1.37 -9.77
C SER A 44 -8.88 2.29 -9.96
N ALA A 45 -7.92 2.27 -9.02
CA ALA A 45 -6.75 3.12 -9.08
C ALA A 45 -5.61 2.54 -9.94
N PHE A 46 -5.70 1.27 -10.32
CA PHE A 46 -4.62 0.51 -10.95
C PHE A 46 -5.04 0.07 -12.35
N ALA A 47 -4.03 -0.18 -13.20
CA ALA A 47 -4.27 -0.71 -14.52
C ALA A 47 -4.80 -2.15 -14.44
N GLU A 48 -5.39 -2.61 -15.55
CA GLU A 48 -5.83 -4.01 -15.67
C GLU A 48 -4.66 -4.97 -15.42
N GLY A 49 -4.90 -6.03 -14.66
CA GLY A 49 -3.88 -7.03 -14.29
C GLY A 49 -3.02 -6.70 -13.06
N GLU A 50 -2.79 -5.43 -12.70
CA GLU A 50 -1.97 -5.10 -11.51
C GLU A 50 -2.60 -5.59 -10.21
N THR A 51 -3.92 -5.46 -10.09
CA THR A 51 -4.66 -5.97 -8.93
C THR A 51 -4.63 -7.49 -8.90
N ASP A 52 -4.68 -8.17 -10.04
CA ASP A 52 -4.68 -9.64 -10.11
C ASP A 52 -3.34 -10.21 -9.65
N LEU A 53 -2.22 -9.58 -10.06
CA LEU A 53 -0.88 -9.95 -9.58
C LEU A 53 -0.75 -9.80 -8.05
N LEU A 54 -1.34 -8.75 -7.47
CA LEU A 54 -1.36 -8.59 -6.02
C LEU A 54 -2.19 -9.68 -5.35
N LEU A 55 -3.37 -10.01 -5.89
CA LEU A 55 -4.23 -11.07 -5.35
C LEU A 55 -3.55 -12.44 -5.42
N GLU A 56 -2.85 -12.74 -6.51
CA GLU A 56 -2.06 -13.97 -6.66
C GLU A 56 -0.93 -14.03 -5.63
N ALA A 57 -0.18 -12.94 -5.44
CA ALA A 57 0.87 -12.86 -4.42
C ALA A 57 0.31 -13.05 -2.99
N ILE A 58 -0.86 -12.50 -2.69
CA ILE A 58 -1.52 -12.69 -1.39
C ILE A 58 -1.98 -14.15 -1.23
N ALA A 59 -2.55 -14.77 -2.26
CA ALA A 59 -2.94 -16.17 -2.23
C ALA A 59 -1.73 -17.10 -2.01
N ALA A 60 -0.59 -16.78 -2.62
CA ALA A 60 0.67 -17.49 -2.44
C ALA A 60 1.35 -17.24 -1.07
N SER A 61 0.85 -16.31 -0.26
CA SER A 61 1.49 -15.87 0.99
C SER A 61 1.39 -16.85 2.17
N ASN A 62 0.79 -18.03 1.96
CA ASN A 62 0.58 -19.08 2.98
C ASN A 62 -0.09 -18.54 4.27
N GLY A 63 -1.07 -17.64 4.11
CA GLY A 63 -1.84 -17.05 5.22
C GLY A 63 -1.11 -15.95 6.00
N THR A 64 0.03 -15.44 5.52
CA THR A 64 0.69 -14.28 6.13
C THR A 64 0.01 -12.96 5.79
N ALA A 65 -0.71 -12.92 4.67
CA ALA A 65 -1.56 -11.80 4.26
C ALA A 65 -2.99 -12.26 3.96
N SER A 66 -3.95 -11.35 4.15
CA SER A 66 -5.35 -11.55 3.77
C SER A 66 -5.92 -10.29 3.12
N VAL A 67 -6.84 -10.47 2.18
CA VAL A 67 -7.63 -9.37 1.60
C VAL A 67 -8.85 -9.15 2.49
N VAL A 68 -9.00 -7.93 3.02
CA VAL A 68 -10.13 -7.58 3.88
C VAL A 68 -11.19 -6.81 3.12
N GLY A 69 -10.81 -6.05 2.08
CA GLY A 69 -11.79 -5.35 1.25
C GLY A 69 -11.22 -4.88 -0.09
N VAL A 70 -12.05 -4.93 -1.11
CA VAL A 70 -11.77 -4.42 -2.46
C VAL A 70 -12.83 -3.39 -2.81
N SER A 71 -12.42 -2.16 -3.13
CA SER A 71 -13.29 -1.08 -3.62
C SER A 71 -13.01 -0.80 -5.09
N ARG A 72 -14.01 -0.26 -5.80
CA ARG A 72 -13.87 0.32 -7.15
C ARG A 72 -14.06 1.85 -7.12
N GLY A 73 -13.72 2.48 -6.00
CA GLY A 73 -13.96 3.89 -5.70
C GLY A 73 -14.41 4.11 -4.25
N GLY A 74 -13.92 5.17 -3.61
CA GLY A 74 -14.32 5.58 -2.25
C GLY A 74 -13.16 5.73 -1.26
N PHE A 75 -13.30 6.72 -0.37
CA PHE A 75 -12.32 7.08 0.65
C PHE A 75 -12.04 5.92 1.63
N LEU A 76 -10.84 5.92 2.20
CA LEU A 76 -10.25 4.91 3.11
C LEU A 76 -11.14 4.50 4.31
N ALA A 77 -12.20 5.28 4.61
CA ALA A 77 -13.11 5.06 5.74
C ALA A 77 -14.02 3.82 5.62
N HIS A 78 -14.24 3.26 4.42
CA HIS A 78 -15.05 2.04 4.26
C HIS A 78 -14.27 0.73 4.45
N LYS A 79 -12.97 0.83 4.74
CA LYS A 79 -12.05 -0.30 4.71
C LYS A 79 -11.72 -0.83 6.11
N GLY A 80 -12.75 -1.00 6.94
CA GLY A 80 -12.62 -1.60 8.28
C GLY A 80 -12.02 -0.66 9.33
N TRP A 81 -12.42 -0.87 10.59
CA TRP A 81 -11.77 -0.22 11.72
C TRP A 81 -10.30 -0.66 11.81
N HIS A 82 -9.38 0.28 12.04
CA HIS A 82 -7.96 -0.01 12.23
C HIS A 82 -7.78 -1.01 13.37
N ASN A 83 -7.08 -2.12 13.12
CA ASN A 83 -6.78 -3.11 14.14
C ASN A 83 -5.35 -2.90 14.62
N THR A 84 -5.20 -2.40 15.84
CA THR A 84 -3.89 -2.08 16.43
C THR A 84 -3.02 -3.31 16.70
N SER A 85 -3.56 -4.52 16.61
CA SER A 85 -2.81 -5.78 16.74
C SER A 85 -2.26 -6.30 15.40
N MET A 86 -2.55 -5.61 14.29
CA MET A 86 -2.31 -6.07 12.92
C MET A 86 -1.74 -4.93 12.07
N TRP A 87 -1.16 -5.30 10.93
CA TRP A 87 -0.75 -4.33 9.91
C TRP A 87 -1.83 -4.17 8.85
N ASP A 88 -2.14 -2.92 8.51
CA ASP A 88 -3.14 -2.55 7.50
C ASP A 88 -2.45 -1.90 6.30
N MET A 89 -2.47 -2.57 5.15
CA MET A 89 -1.91 -2.07 3.89
C MET A 89 -2.99 -1.54 2.97
N TYR A 90 -2.96 -0.22 2.75
CA TYR A 90 -3.82 0.45 1.78
C TYR A 90 -3.16 0.44 0.40
N TRP A 91 -3.69 -0.40 -0.48
CA TRP A 91 -3.28 -0.45 -1.89
C TRP A 91 -4.17 0.49 -2.69
N THR A 92 -3.67 1.68 -3.03
CA THR A 92 -4.49 2.78 -3.56
C THR A 92 -3.72 3.74 -4.47
N GLY A 93 -4.47 4.60 -5.17
CA GLY A 93 -3.95 5.58 -6.11
C GLY A 93 -3.47 6.89 -5.47
N ARG A 94 -2.97 7.78 -6.33
CA ARG A 94 -2.30 9.04 -5.95
C ARG A 94 -3.09 9.92 -4.98
N GLU A 95 -4.37 10.17 -5.24
CA GLU A 95 -5.18 11.08 -4.42
C GLU A 95 -5.40 10.55 -3.01
N ALA A 96 -5.78 9.28 -2.89
CA ALA A 96 -5.98 8.63 -1.59
C ALA A 96 -4.66 8.50 -0.83
N CYS A 97 -3.56 8.21 -1.54
CA CYS A 97 -2.21 8.23 -0.98
C CYS A 97 -1.85 9.55 -0.31
N TYR A 98 -2.06 10.65 -1.04
CA TYR A 98 -1.74 11.98 -0.55
C TYR A 98 -2.61 12.36 0.65
N ARG A 99 -3.90 11.99 0.63
CA ARG A 99 -4.78 12.16 1.80
C ARG A 99 -4.35 11.33 3.01
N ALA A 100 -3.90 10.10 2.81
CA ALA A 100 -3.35 9.25 3.86
C ALA A 100 -2.11 9.88 4.51
N PHE A 101 -1.23 10.47 3.71
CA PHE A 101 -0.09 11.22 4.19
C PHE A 101 -0.49 12.45 5.02
N LEU A 102 -1.40 13.29 4.50
CA LEU A 102 -1.88 14.48 5.21
C LEU A 102 -2.61 14.15 6.52
N SER A 103 -3.26 12.99 6.57
CA SER A 103 -4.01 12.55 7.75
C SER A 103 -3.14 11.86 8.80
N HIS A 104 -1.84 11.66 8.52
CA HIS A 104 -0.88 10.87 9.31
C HIS A 104 -1.38 9.45 9.60
N LEU A 105 -0.82 8.47 8.88
CA LEU A 105 -1.08 7.05 9.14
C LEU A 105 -0.78 6.68 10.60
N ALA A 106 -1.70 5.96 11.24
CA ALA A 106 -1.49 5.43 12.57
C ALA A 106 -0.40 4.34 12.57
N PRO A 107 0.25 4.05 13.72
CA PRO A 107 1.16 2.92 13.82
C PRO A 107 0.50 1.62 13.35
N GLY A 108 1.17 0.85 12.51
CA GLY A 108 0.61 -0.36 11.91
C GLY A 108 -0.12 -0.13 10.58
N GLN A 109 -0.32 1.12 10.14
CA GLN A 109 -0.90 1.42 8.83
C GLN A 109 0.18 1.72 7.79
N LEU A 110 -0.03 1.22 6.58
CA LEU A 110 0.87 1.33 5.43
C LEU A 110 0.08 1.75 4.19
N VAL A 111 0.76 2.35 3.23
CA VAL A 111 0.17 2.74 1.95
C VAL A 111 1.13 2.42 0.80
N SER A 112 0.60 2.07 -0.37
CA SER A 112 1.35 1.59 -1.55
C SER A 112 2.18 2.64 -2.31
N CYS A 113 2.46 3.79 -1.71
CA CYS A 113 2.94 4.95 -2.45
C CYS A 113 3.67 5.94 -1.55
N THR A 114 4.57 6.71 -2.18
CA THR A 114 5.37 7.73 -1.51
C THR A 114 4.97 9.11 -2.04
N PRO A 115 4.38 9.97 -1.19
CA PRO A 115 4.16 11.38 -1.54
C PRO A 115 5.45 12.06 -1.98
N GLY A 116 5.40 12.83 -3.07
CA GLY A 116 6.58 13.53 -3.62
C GLY A 116 7.41 12.71 -4.61
N SER A 117 7.08 11.43 -4.85
CA SER A 117 7.74 10.58 -5.86
C SER A 117 7.72 11.18 -7.27
N GLN A 118 6.78 12.08 -7.57
CA GLN A 118 6.72 12.83 -8.85
C GLN A 118 7.98 13.64 -9.14
N ALA A 119 8.79 13.96 -8.12
CA ALA A 119 10.08 14.61 -8.28
C ALA A 119 11.05 13.78 -9.15
N ILE A 120 10.89 12.45 -9.18
CA ILE A 120 11.73 11.53 -9.95
C ILE A 120 10.95 10.71 -11.00
N THR A 121 9.63 10.55 -10.85
CA THR A 121 8.82 9.79 -11.83
C THR A 121 8.26 10.66 -12.96
N GLY A 122 8.13 11.98 -12.78
CA GLY A 122 7.70 12.90 -13.83
C GLY A 122 8.88 13.35 -14.70
N LYS A 123 8.80 13.25 -16.03
CA LYS A 123 9.92 13.57 -16.94
C LYS A 123 10.52 14.97 -16.71
N ALA A 124 9.69 16.02 -16.71
CA ALA A 124 10.17 17.38 -16.49
C ALA A 124 10.71 17.59 -15.05
N SER A 125 10.02 17.04 -14.06
CA SER A 125 10.43 17.10 -12.66
C SER A 125 11.75 16.38 -12.42
N LEU A 126 11.96 15.22 -13.04
CA LEU A 126 13.20 14.45 -12.95
C LEU A 126 14.38 15.27 -13.44
N VAL A 127 14.26 15.90 -14.61
CA VAL A 127 15.31 16.78 -15.16
C VAL A 127 15.64 17.90 -14.18
N ALA A 128 14.63 18.57 -13.62
CA ALA A 128 14.82 19.63 -12.64
C ALA A 128 15.46 19.12 -11.34
N THR A 129 15.03 17.96 -10.83
CA THR A 129 15.57 17.32 -9.62
C THR A 129 17.03 16.94 -9.81
N MET A 130 17.38 16.30 -10.93
CA MET A 130 18.76 15.89 -11.22
C MET A 130 19.68 17.09 -11.39
N LYS A 131 19.26 18.11 -12.15
CA LYS A 131 20.02 19.37 -12.30
C LYS A 131 20.21 20.08 -10.95
N ARG A 132 19.20 20.09 -10.08
CA ARG A 132 19.30 20.69 -8.74
C ARG A 132 20.24 19.91 -7.82
N ALA A 133 20.21 18.59 -7.86
CA ALA A 133 20.99 17.73 -6.97
C ALA A 133 22.47 17.64 -7.38
N TYR A 134 22.75 17.58 -8.69
CA TYR A 134 24.09 17.26 -9.21
C TYR A 134 24.67 18.34 -10.12
N GLY A 135 23.93 19.39 -10.46
CA GLY A 135 24.39 20.44 -11.37
C GLY A 135 24.77 19.88 -12.74
N THR A 136 25.96 20.23 -13.22
CA THR A 136 26.52 19.73 -14.49
C THR A 136 26.84 18.24 -14.45
N ALA A 137 27.09 17.65 -13.28
CA ALA A 137 27.37 16.23 -13.13
C ALA A 137 26.11 15.34 -13.29
N ALA A 138 24.91 15.94 -13.42
CA ALA A 138 23.68 15.20 -13.69
C ALA A 138 23.77 14.35 -14.96
N SER A 139 24.52 14.81 -15.97
CA SER A 139 24.71 14.11 -17.25
C SER A 139 25.44 12.76 -17.13
N LEU A 140 26.10 12.49 -15.99
CA LEU A 140 26.72 11.21 -15.70
C LEU A 140 25.69 10.10 -15.39
N PHE A 141 24.48 10.49 -14.98
CA PHE A 141 23.45 9.56 -14.52
C PHE A 141 22.22 9.56 -15.42
N VAL A 142 21.92 10.69 -16.05
CA VAL A 142 20.79 10.85 -16.99
C VAL A 142 21.26 11.54 -18.25
N PRO A 143 20.70 11.23 -19.43
CA PRO A 143 21.02 11.95 -20.66
C PRO A 143 20.75 13.46 -20.50
N GLU A 144 21.57 14.28 -21.16
CA GLU A 144 21.31 15.71 -21.24
C GLU A 144 19.90 15.95 -21.79
N SER A 145 19.10 16.69 -21.03
CA SER A 145 17.66 16.82 -21.26
C SER A 145 17.22 18.26 -21.05
N PHE A 146 16.29 18.70 -21.89
CA PHE A 146 15.74 20.06 -21.91
C PHE A 146 14.22 20.01 -21.76
N VAL A 147 13.68 20.84 -20.85
CA VAL A 147 12.24 20.97 -20.63
C VAL A 147 11.70 22.14 -21.45
N LEU A 148 11.07 21.85 -22.59
CA LEU A 148 10.50 22.87 -23.48
C LEU A 148 9.09 23.29 -23.02
N PRO A 149 8.69 24.57 -23.20
CA PRO A 149 9.44 25.65 -23.85
C PRO A 149 10.47 26.36 -22.95
N GLY A 150 10.49 26.08 -21.64
CA GLY A 150 11.32 26.80 -20.66
C GLY A 150 12.83 26.79 -20.96
N ASP A 151 13.35 25.66 -21.44
CA ASP A 151 14.78 25.46 -21.73
C ASP A 151 15.16 25.78 -23.19
N TYR A 152 14.26 26.36 -24.01
CA TYR A 152 14.47 26.50 -25.45
C TYR A 152 15.79 27.19 -25.82
N LEU A 153 16.13 28.31 -25.16
CA LEU A 153 17.38 29.03 -25.44
C LEU A 153 18.63 28.24 -25.03
N ALA A 154 18.55 27.46 -23.95
CA ALA A 154 19.65 26.59 -23.54
C ALA A 154 19.85 25.44 -24.55
N PHE A 155 18.75 24.83 -24.99
CA PHE A 155 18.76 23.83 -26.05
C PHE A 155 19.35 24.36 -27.35
N ALA A 156 18.89 25.53 -27.82
CA ALA A 156 19.38 26.12 -29.07
C ALA A 156 20.90 26.38 -29.01
N ARG A 157 21.41 26.87 -27.86
CA ARG A 157 22.86 27.04 -27.66
C ARG A 157 23.62 25.71 -27.70
N ALA A 158 23.08 24.65 -27.07
CA ALA A 158 23.69 23.33 -27.07
C ALA A 158 23.77 22.75 -28.49
N VAL A 159 22.72 22.88 -29.30
CA VAL A 159 22.70 22.43 -30.70
C VAL A 159 23.73 23.19 -31.54
N VAL A 160 23.82 24.51 -31.41
CA VAL A 160 24.82 25.31 -32.12
C VAL A 160 26.24 24.91 -31.74
N ALA A 161 26.48 24.64 -30.45
CA ALA A 161 27.78 24.20 -29.96
C ALA A 161 28.17 22.79 -30.45
N ALA A 162 27.20 21.89 -30.62
CA ALA A 162 27.44 20.54 -31.12
C ALA A 162 27.78 20.50 -32.62
N GLY A 163 27.33 21.49 -33.39
CA GLY A 163 27.52 21.53 -34.84
C GLY A 163 26.55 20.59 -35.61
N PRO A 164 26.60 20.60 -36.95
CA PRO A 164 25.81 19.66 -37.76
C PRO A 164 26.29 18.22 -37.53
N ALA A 165 25.33 17.29 -37.52
CA ALA A 165 25.57 15.85 -37.38
C ALA A 165 26.21 15.25 -38.64
#